data_AF-A0A811S651-F1
#
_entry.id   AF-A0A811S651-F1
#
_cell.length_a   1.000
_cell.length_b   1.000
_cell.length_c   1.000
_cell.angle_alpha   90.00
_cell.angle_beta   90.00
_cell.angle_gamma   90.00
#
_symmetry.space_group_name_H-M   'P 1'
#
loop_
_entity.id
_entity.type
_entity.pdbx_description
1 polymer ?
#
loop_
_entity_poly.entity_id
_entity_poly.type
_entity_poly.pdbx_seq_one_letter_code
_entity_poly.pdbx_strand_id
1 'polypeptide(L)'
;MASPSPPAPQSDSAALLKAFDEARTGVRGLVESGLSSVPALFVHPDPYASAPLAPPGVSIPVVDLSLPAPAAARSWGFFHLVNHHQALGVPEDYPARALDAVRA
;
A
#
# COMPACT_ATOMS: atom_id res chain seq x y z
N MET A 1 -20.08 40.38 -18.99
CA MET A 1 -20.49 39.07 -19.54
C MET A 1 -19.28 38.16 -19.44
N ALA A 2 -19.16 37.37 -18.37
CA ALA A 2 -18.08 36.41 -18.20
C ALA A 2 -18.53 35.08 -18.81
N SER A 3 -17.85 34.65 -19.87
CA SER A 3 -18.10 33.36 -20.52
C SER A 3 -17.79 32.21 -19.54
N PRO A 4 -18.58 31.11 -19.55
CA PRO A 4 -18.32 29.96 -18.70
C PRO A 4 -17.04 29.23 -19.16
N SER A 5 -16.18 28.91 -18.20
CA SER A 5 -14.99 28.07 -18.40
C SER A 5 -15.41 26.66 -18.85
N PRO A 6 -14.73 26.03 -19.82
CA PRO A 6 -15.07 24.68 -20.26
C PRO A 6 -14.79 23.65 -19.15
N PRO A 7 -15.62 22.59 -19.03
CA PRO A 7 -15.37 21.51 -18.08
C PRO A 7 -14.09 20.75 -18.46
N ALA A 8 -13.24 20.48 -17.48
CA ALA A 8 -12.00 19.71 -17.63
C ALA A 8 -12.27 18.27 -18.17
N PRO A 9 -11.32 17.67 -18.91
CA PRO A 9 -11.60 16.60 -19.86
C PRO A 9 -11.75 15.23 -19.19
N GLN A 10 -12.92 14.59 -19.36
CA GLN A 10 -13.08 13.14 -19.13
C GLN A 10 -12.43 12.29 -20.23
N SER A 11 -12.09 12.88 -21.38
CA SER A 11 -11.48 12.22 -22.54
C SER A 11 -10.04 11.75 -22.30
N ASP A 12 -9.33 12.34 -21.34
CA ASP A 12 -7.88 12.15 -21.21
C ASP A 12 -7.54 10.95 -20.30
N SER A 13 -8.32 10.71 -19.24
CA SER A 13 -8.07 9.60 -18.30
C SER A 13 -8.25 8.23 -18.94
N ALA A 14 -9.25 8.05 -19.81
CA ALA A 14 -9.49 6.78 -20.49
C ALA A 14 -8.37 6.44 -21.49
N ALA A 15 -7.84 7.45 -22.20
CA ALA A 15 -6.71 7.27 -23.11
C ALA A 15 -5.41 6.94 -22.34
N LEU A 16 -5.17 7.61 -21.21
CA LEU A 16 -4.02 7.32 -20.33
C LEU A 16 -4.08 5.91 -19.75
N LEU A 17 -5.25 5.45 -19.30
CA LEU A 17 -5.45 4.08 -18.82
C LEU A 17 -5.15 3.05 -19.92
N LYS A 18 -5.70 3.27 -21.11
CA LYS A 18 -5.45 2.39 -22.26
C LYS A 18 -3.96 2.31 -22.60
N ALA A 19 -3.27 3.44 -22.68
CA ALA A 19 -1.84 3.47 -22.96
C ALA A 19 -1.00 2.77 -21.88
N PHE A 20 -1.39 2.91 -20.61
CA PHE A 20 -0.76 2.21 -19.49
C PHE A 20 -0.96 0.69 -19.58
N ASP A 21 -2.18 0.24 -19.85
CA ASP A 21 -2.50 -1.19 -20.00
C ASP A 21 -1.80 -1.81 -21.22
N GLU A 22 -1.73 -1.07 -22.33
CA GLU A 22 -1.03 -1.50 -23.56
C GLU A 22 0.49 -1.60 -23.37
N ALA A 23 1.10 -0.75 -22.53
CA ALA A 23 2.52 -0.83 -22.21
C ALA A 23 2.88 -2.12 -21.48
N ARG A 24 1.94 -2.71 -20.70
CA ARG A 24 2.13 -3.95 -19.93
C ARG A 24 3.37 -3.97 -19.01
N THR A 25 3.88 -2.80 -18.65
CA THR A 25 5.07 -2.64 -17.80
C THR A 25 4.71 -2.45 -16.32
N GLY A 26 3.43 -2.20 -16.02
CA GLY A 26 2.95 -1.89 -14.68
C GLY A 26 3.52 -0.58 -14.12
N VAL A 27 3.25 -0.32 -12.84
CA VAL A 27 3.71 0.92 -12.18
C VAL A 27 5.24 0.94 -12.02
N ARG A 28 5.89 -0.22 -11.92
CA ARG A 28 7.36 -0.29 -11.86
C ARG A 28 7.99 0.28 -13.12
N GLY A 29 7.61 -0.19 -14.30
CA GLY A 29 8.16 0.35 -15.55
C GLY A 29 7.73 1.79 -15.82
N LEU A 30 6.57 2.21 -15.30
CA LEU A 30 6.16 3.62 -15.31
C LEU A 30 7.15 4.49 -14.50
N VAL A 31 7.57 4.05 -13.32
CA VAL A 31 8.59 4.75 -12.51
C VAL A 31 9.95 4.74 -13.19
N GLU A 32 10.38 3.59 -13.72
CA GLU A 32 11.67 3.44 -14.42
C GLU A 32 11.76 4.29 -15.72
N SER A 33 10.62 4.65 -16.32
CA SER A 33 10.57 5.55 -17.49
C SER A 33 10.98 7.01 -17.21
N GLY A 34 11.16 7.38 -15.93
CA GLY A 34 11.65 8.70 -15.54
C GLY A 34 10.59 9.80 -15.52
N LEU A 35 9.32 9.44 -15.29
CA LEU A 35 8.23 10.42 -15.19
C LEU A 35 8.49 11.45 -14.08
N SER A 36 8.26 12.72 -14.40
CA SER A 36 8.44 13.85 -13.48
C SER A 36 7.25 14.08 -12.55
N SER A 37 6.08 13.53 -12.87
CA SER A 37 4.83 13.74 -12.12
C SER A 37 3.94 12.51 -12.15
N VAL A 38 3.18 12.29 -11.08
CA VAL A 38 2.19 11.21 -10.97
C VAL A 38 1.07 11.44 -12.01
N PRO A 39 0.82 10.49 -12.93
CA PRO A 39 -0.27 10.62 -13.89
C PRO A 39 -1.64 10.75 -13.19
N ALA A 40 -2.55 11.53 -13.79
CA ALA A 40 -3.88 11.80 -13.25
C ALA A 40 -4.68 10.51 -12.94
N LEU A 41 -4.40 9.41 -13.66
CA LEU A 41 -4.97 8.09 -13.41
C LEU A 41 -4.75 7.57 -11.97
N PHE A 42 -3.63 7.93 -11.33
CA PHE A 42 -3.26 7.46 -9.99
C PHE A 42 -3.63 8.45 -8.89
N VAL A 43 -4.22 9.59 -9.24
CA VAL A 43 -4.63 10.60 -8.26
C VAL A 43 -5.97 10.19 -7.66
N HIS A 44 -5.96 9.86 -6.37
CA HIS A 44 -7.20 9.56 -5.65
C HIS A 44 -8.08 10.81 -5.59
N PRO A 45 -9.40 10.72 -5.89
CA PRO A 45 -10.29 11.88 -5.91
C PRO A 45 -10.46 12.54 -4.54
N ASP A 46 -10.24 11.77 -3.46
CA ASP A 46 -10.15 12.27 -2.09
C ASP A 46 -8.71 12.10 -1.58
N PRO A 47 -7.83 13.12 -1.71
CA PRO A 47 -6.46 13.03 -1.23
C PRO A 47 -6.35 12.99 0.31
N TYR A 48 -7.46 13.19 1.05
CA TYR A 48 -7.50 13.27 2.50
C TYR A 48 -8.44 12.24 3.16
N ALA A 49 -8.87 11.18 2.44
CA ALA A 49 -9.58 10.05 3.05
C ALA A 49 -8.78 9.37 4.19
N SER A 50 -7.49 9.71 4.33
CA SER A 50 -6.69 9.40 5.50
C SER A 50 -7.16 10.25 6.69
N ALA A 51 -8.04 9.66 7.50
CA ALA A 51 -8.24 10.09 8.88
C ALA A 51 -6.86 10.26 9.58
N PRO A 52 -6.77 11.11 10.62
CA PRO A 52 -5.51 11.31 11.35
C PRO A 52 -4.83 9.97 11.66
N LEU A 53 -3.53 9.88 11.33
CA LEU A 53 -2.66 8.72 11.56
C LEU A 53 -2.51 8.47 13.06
N ALA A 54 -3.54 7.85 13.64
CA ALA A 54 -3.71 7.50 15.05
C ALA A 54 -3.57 8.69 16.04
N PRO A 55 -4.30 8.67 17.18
CA PRO A 55 -4.03 9.59 18.27
C PRO A 55 -2.58 9.45 18.79
N PRO A 56 -1.94 10.54 19.26
CA PRO A 56 -0.64 10.46 19.90
C PRO A 56 -0.63 9.42 21.02
N GLY A 57 0.36 8.54 21.03
CA GLY A 57 0.50 7.47 22.04
C GLY A 57 -0.24 6.18 21.72
N VAL A 58 -0.95 6.09 20.59
CA VAL A 58 -1.49 4.81 20.09
C VAL A 58 -0.42 4.13 19.25
N SER A 59 -0.02 2.94 19.68
CA SER A 59 0.87 2.05 18.93
C SER A 59 0.18 0.72 18.67
N ILE A 60 0.49 0.11 17.54
CA ILE A 60 -0.01 -1.23 17.19
C ILE A 60 0.58 -2.24 18.19
N PRO A 61 -0.25 -3.08 18.83
CA PRO A 61 0.23 -4.04 19.82
C PRO A 61 1.25 -5.02 19.24
N VAL A 62 2.20 -5.45 20.06
CA VAL A 62 3.14 -6.52 19.72
C VAL A 62 2.77 -7.77 20.50
N VAL A 63 2.70 -8.90 19.81
CA VAL A 63 2.32 -10.21 20.33
C VAL A 63 3.48 -11.17 20.22
N ASP A 64 3.94 -11.67 21.36
CA ASP A 64 4.96 -12.71 21.44
C ASP A 64 4.32 -14.10 21.46
N LEU A 65 4.59 -14.91 20.43
CA LEU A 65 4.05 -16.28 20.32
C LEU A 65 4.78 -17.31 21.18
N SER A 66 5.91 -16.95 21.80
CA SER A 66 6.56 -17.82 22.79
C SER A 66 5.82 -17.85 24.12
N LEU A 67 4.89 -16.92 24.36
CA LEU A 67 4.13 -16.79 25.60
C LEU A 67 2.73 -17.41 25.50
N PRO A 68 2.20 -18.01 26.57
CA PRO A 68 0.84 -18.54 26.59
C PRO A 68 -0.22 -17.41 26.56
N ALA A 69 -1.19 -17.54 25.64
CA ALA A 69 -2.38 -16.69 25.47
C ALA A 69 -2.20 -15.28 24.86
N PRO A 70 -1.95 -15.15 23.54
CA PRO A 70 -1.98 -13.88 22.85
C PRO A 70 -3.43 -13.37 22.64
N ALA A 71 -3.90 -12.42 23.46
CA ALA A 71 -5.28 -11.92 23.42
C ALA A 71 -5.48 -10.62 22.58
N ALA A 72 -4.53 -10.21 21.74
CA ALA A 72 -4.60 -8.94 21.01
C ALA A 72 -5.69 -8.90 19.91
N ALA A 73 -5.97 -10.05 19.28
CA ALA A 73 -6.89 -10.15 18.15
C ALA A 73 -8.33 -9.71 18.47
N ARG A 74 -8.77 -9.90 19.73
CA ARG A 74 -10.14 -9.57 20.17
C ARG A 74 -10.40 -8.07 20.29
N SER A 75 -9.35 -7.27 20.53
CA SER A 75 -9.50 -5.84 20.88
C SER A 75 -9.03 -4.90 19.77
N TRP A 76 -8.08 -5.33 18.94
CA TRP A 76 -7.42 -4.44 17.97
C TRP A 76 -7.71 -4.77 16.51
N GLY A 77 -7.98 -6.03 16.17
CA GLY A 77 -8.08 -6.48 14.77
C GLY A 77 -6.76 -6.43 13.97
N PHE A 78 -5.73 -5.73 14.45
CA PHE A 78 -4.39 -5.66 13.86
C PHE A 78 -3.30 -5.59 14.96
N PHE A 79 -2.19 -6.33 14.79
CA PHE A 79 -1.08 -6.40 15.74
C PHE A 79 0.20 -6.92 15.04
N HIS A 80 1.37 -6.60 15.59
CA HIS A 80 2.66 -7.15 15.18
C HIS A 80 2.92 -8.48 15.89
N LEU A 81 3.58 -9.42 15.21
CA LEU A 81 3.88 -10.75 15.72
C LEU A 81 5.40 -10.97 15.83
N VAL A 82 5.88 -11.43 16.97
CA VAL A 82 7.30 -11.76 17.21
C VAL A 82 7.47 -13.19 17.70
N ASN A 83 8.69 -13.72 17.62
CA ASN A 83 9.05 -15.10 18.01
C ASN A 83 8.16 -16.18 17.37
N HIS A 84 7.62 -15.89 16.18
CA HIS A 84 6.68 -16.76 15.49
C HIS A 84 7.34 -18.01 14.90
N HIS A 85 8.66 -17.99 14.68
CA HIS A 85 9.41 -19.09 14.07
C HIS A 85 9.32 -20.39 14.88
N GLN A 86 9.38 -20.30 16.23
CA GLN A 86 9.25 -21.45 17.12
C GLN A 86 7.83 -22.01 17.13
N ALA A 87 6.82 -21.13 17.26
CA ALA A 87 5.43 -21.54 17.35
C ALA A 87 4.89 -22.14 16.05
N LEU A 88 5.40 -21.68 14.90
CA LEU A 88 4.96 -22.11 13.56
C LEU A 88 5.87 -23.18 12.95
N GLY A 89 7.00 -23.52 13.60
CA GLY A 89 7.96 -24.49 13.07
C GLY A 89 8.61 -24.07 11.76
N VAL A 90 8.79 -22.76 11.54
CA VAL A 90 9.44 -22.21 10.33
C VAL A 90 10.86 -21.75 10.65
N PRO A 91 11.79 -21.79 9.69
CA PRO A 91 13.09 -21.17 9.83
C PRO A 91 12.98 -19.67 10.16
N GLU A 92 13.89 -19.16 10.99
CA GLU A 92 13.91 -17.74 11.39
C GLU A 92 14.10 -16.81 10.18
N ASP A 93 14.80 -17.26 9.15
CA ASP A 93 15.08 -16.52 7.91
C ASP A 93 13.95 -16.61 6.88
N TYR A 94 12.85 -17.31 7.16
CA TYR A 94 11.74 -17.49 6.21
C TYR A 94 11.20 -16.16 5.66
N PRO A 95 10.93 -15.11 6.47
CA PRO A 95 10.46 -13.83 5.94
C PRO A 95 11.48 -13.16 5.03
N ALA A 96 12.78 -13.23 5.37
CA ALA A 96 13.85 -12.66 4.56
C ALA A 96 13.93 -13.36 3.19
N ARG A 97 13.90 -14.70 3.18
CA ARG A 97 13.88 -15.49 1.94
C ARG A 97 12.66 -15.21 1.07
N ALA A 98 11.48 -15.03 1.68
CA ALA A 98 10.27 -14.68 0.95
C ALA A 98 10.40 -13.29 0.30
N LEU A 99 10.96 -12.31 1.02
CA LEU A 99 11.21 -10.97 0.48
C LEU A 99 12.23 -10.99 -0.66
N ASP A 100 13.30 -11.77 -0.54
CA ASP A 100 14.32 -11.88 -1.58
C ASP A 100 13.77 -12.54 -2.85
N ALA A 101 12.91 -13.55 -2.71
CA ALA A 101 12.24 -14.19 -3.84
C ALA A 101 11.31 -13.24 -4.61
N VAL A 102 10.70 -12.24 -3.95
CA VAL A 102 9.82 -11.25 -4.58
C VAL A 102 10.60 -10.12 -5.25
N ARG A 103 11.82 -9.85 -4.78
CA ARG A 103 12.69 -8.79 -5.33
C ARG A 103 13.43 -9.23 -6.59
N ALA A 104 13.66 -10.53 -6.75
CA ALA A 104 14.28 -11.15 -7.92
C ALA A 104 13.42 -10.95 -9.18
#